data_AF-A0A9N8K5G3-F1
#
_entry.id   AF-A0A9N8K5G3-F1
#
_cell.length_a   1.000
_cell.length_b   1.000
_cell.length_c   1.000
_cell.angle_alpha   90.00
_cell.angle_beta   90.00
_cell.angle_gamma   90.00
#
_symmetry.space_group_name_H-M   'P 1'
#
loop_
_entity.id
_entity.type
_entity.pdbx_description
1 polymer ?
#
loop_
_entity_poly.entity_id
_entity_poly.type
_entity_poly.pdbx_seq_one_letter_code
_entity_poly.pdbx_strand_id
1 'polypeptide(L)'
;MDLQQPSAVMIDLGKLPSTDGNGQEPDHGTHNKLKDAEMLKLLEEMFNKDNALVQKWGTQFMFVGSLPRGYTFWEHMTTSQKVPPKPSKPIKETYGHPHIPRLRSGPELFRHVLEIMDANEFAIRNLISHDQPINPTNNARISIITANTAVVCNCPR
;
A
#
# COMPACT_ATOMS: atom_id res chain seq x y z
N MET A 1 -31.30 -14.23 -7.33
CA MET A 1 -30.31 -14.92 -6.49
C MET A 1 -29.13 -13.98 -6.38
N ASP A 2 -29.11 -13.17 -5.32
CA ASP A 2 -28.05 -12.19 -5.08
C ASP A 2 -26.76 -12.93 -4.69
N LEU A 3 -25.84 -13.00 -5.64
CA LEU A 3 -24.50 -13.52 -5.42
C LEU A 3 -23.74 -12.53 -4.54
N GLN A 4 -23.74 -12.81 -3.24
CA GLN A 4 -22.91 -12.14 -2.25
C GLN A 4 -21.44 -12.52 -2.53
N GLN A 5 -20.80 -11.81 -3.46
CA GLN A 5 -19.35 -11.89 -3.65
C GLN A 5 -18.64 -11.28 -2.42
N PRO A 6 -17.48 -11.82 -2.00
CA PRO A 6 -16.80 -11.35 -0.79
C PRO A 6 -16.48 -9.86 -0.92
N SER A 7 -16.83 -9.09 0.11
CA SER A 7 -16.91 -7.62 0.10
C SER A 7 -15.58 -6.87 -0.03
N ALA A 8 -14.44 -7.52 0.21
CA ALA A 8 -13.09 -6.99 -0.02
C ALA A 8 -12.06 -8.14 0.03
N VAL A 9 -10.93 -7.99 -0.65
CA VAL A 9 -9.79 -8.93 -0.56
C VAL A 9 -8.80 -8.43 0.48
N MET A 10 -8.37 -9.30 1.39
CA MET A 10 -7.40 -8.95 2.42
C MET A 10 -5.98 -9.03 1.85
N ILE A 11 -5.17 -7.99 2.04
CA ILE A 11 -3.79 -7.95 1.56
C ILE A 11 -2.86 -7.42 2.64
N ASP A 12 -1.75 -8.13 2.84
CA ASP A 12 -0.66 -7.74 3.74
C ASP A 12 0.50 -7.16 2.91
N LEU A 13 0.65 -5.83 2.98
CA LEU A 13 1.63 -5.11 2.17
C LEU A 13 3.08 -5.52 2.54
N GLY A 14 3.34 -5.91 3.78
CA GLY A 14 4.67 -6.38 4.22
C GLY A 14 5.07 -7.76 3.68
N LYS A 15 4.10 -8.51 3.13
CA LYS A 15 4.33 -9.82 2.50
C LYS A 15 4.47 -9.76 0.98
N LEU A 16 4.30 -8.58 0.38
CA LEU A 16 4.54 -8.41 -1.04
C LEU A 16 6.02 -8.65 -1.37
N PRO A 17 6.34 -9.41 -2.43
CA PRO A 17 7.71 -9.78 -2.74
C PRO A 17 8.57 -8.60 -3.20
N SER A 18 7.99 -7.66 -3.96
CA SER A 18 8.69 -6.47 -4.42
C SER A 18 8.40 -5.31 -3.46
N THR A 19 9.41 -4.84 -2.75
CA THR A 19 9.36 -3.65 -1.90
C THR A 19 10.70 -2.94 -2.01
N ASP A 20 10.69 -1.62 -1.95
CA ASP A 20 11.89 -0.78 -2.05
C ASP A 20 12.23 -0.09 -0.72
N GLY A 21 11.56 -0.50 0.36
CA GLY A 21 11.77 0.07 1.68
C GLY A 21 13.22 -0.08 2.14
N ASN A 22 13.87 1.03 2.48
CA ASN A 22 15.27 1.09 2.89
C ASN A 22 15.49 0.85 4.40
N GLY A 23 14.42 0.65 5.17
CA GLY A 23 14.51 0.39 6.61
C GLY A 23 14.95 1.60 7.45
N GLN A 24 14.94 2.80 6.87
CA GLN A 24 15.25 4.02 7.61
C GLN A 24 14.23 4.23 8.73
N GLU A 25 14.75 4.59 9.90
CA GLU A 25 13.96 4.98 11.06
C GLU A 25 14.46 6.35 11.55
N PRO A 26 13.59 7.17 12.17
CA PRO A 26 14.00 8.41 12.83
C PRO A 26 14.73 8.13 14.15
N ASP A 27 15.21 9.19 14.79
CA ASP A 27 15.72 9.11 16.15
C ASP A 27 14.60 8.76 17.15
N HIS A 28 14.79 7.66 17.88
CA HIS A 28 13.83 7.12 18.86
C HIS A 28 13.70 8.02 20.10
N GLY A 29 14.66 8.93 20.36
CA GLY A 29 14.58 9.88 21.46
C GLY A 29 13.57 11.02 21.24
N THR A 30 13.24 11.28 19.97
CA THR A 30 12.35 12.39 19.56
C THR A 30 11.06 11.91 18.89
N HIS A 31 10.99 10.64 18.52
CA HIS A 31 9.86 10.05 17.78
C HIS A 31 9.34 8.81 18.49
N ASN A 32 8.01 8.69 18.52
CA ASN A 32 7.33 7.50 19.00
C ASN A 32 6.86 6.66 17.80
N LYS A 33 7.18 5.37 17.80
CA LYS A 33 6.71 4.44 16.77
C LYS A 33 5.21 4.25 16.93
N LEU A 34 4.46 4.47 15.85
CA LEU A 34 3.03 4.22 15.79
C LEU A 34 2.74 2.80 15.30
N LYS A 35 1.52 2.34 15.57
CA LYS A 35 1.05 1.06 15.03
C LYS A 35 0.71 1.23 13.55
N ASP A 36 1.24 0.32 12.72
CA ASP A 36 0.97 0.28 11.28
C ASP A 36 -0.53 0.27 10.95
N ALA A 37 -1.35 -0.36 11.80
CA ALA A 37 -2.81 -0.44 11.63
C ALA A 37 -3.49 0.92 11.40
N GLU A 38 -2.98 2.00 12.02
CA GLU A 38 -3.52 3.34 11.77
C GLU A 38 -3.27 3.80 10.34
N MET A 39 -2.07 3.58 9.82
CA MET A 39 -1.71 3.95 8.47
C MET A 39 -2.37 3.05 7.44
N LEU A 40 -2.43 1.73 7.69
CA LEU A 40 -3.12 0.78 6.82
C LEU A 40 -4.58 1.16 6.63
N LYS A 41 -5.28 1.60 7.69
CA LYS A 41 -6.66 2.08 7.58
C LYS A 41 -6.78 3.34 6.71
N LEU A 42 -5.86 4.30 6.85
CA LEU A 42 -5.85 5.50 6.00
C LEU A 42 -5.61 5.15 4.53
N LEU A 43 -4.68 4.23 4.27
CA LEU A 43 -4.39 3.72 2.93
C LEU A 43 -5.59 2.97 2.33
N GLU A 44 -6.29 2.18 3.14
CA GLU A 44 -7.50 1.47 2.75
C GLU A 44 -8.62 2.44 2.38
N GLU A 45 -8.88 3.44 3.22
CA GLU A 45 -9.88 4.48 2.95
C GLU A 45 -9.56 5.26 1.66
N MET A 46 -8.28 5.61 1.45
CA MET A 46 -7.85 6.27 0.22
C MET A 46 -8.01 5.38 -1.03
N PHE A 47 -7.68 4.09 -0.92
CA PHE A 47 -7.84 3.13 -2.01
C PHE A 47 -9.31 2.94 -2.39
N ASN A 48 -10.14 2.60 -1.41
CA ASN A 48 -11.53 2.23 -1.65
C ASN A 48 -12.43 3.42 -2.00
N LYS A 49 -11.98 4.66 -1.71
CA LYS A 49 -12.67 5.89 -2.13
C LYS A 49 -12.44 6.22 -3.60
N ASP A 50 -11.36 5.72 -4.21
CA ASP A 50 -11.07 5.93 -5.62
C ASP A 50 -11.69 4.82 -6.48
N ASN A 51 -12.83 5.14 -7.10
CA ASN A 51 -13.54 4.22 -7.99
C ASN A 51 -12.67 3.71 -9.14
N ALA A 52 -11.70 4.50 -9.63
CA ALA A 52 -10.82 4.06 -10.71
C ALA A 52 -9.87 2.96 -10.24
N LEU A 53 -9.41 3.01 -8.99
CA LEU A 53 -8.58 1.96 -8.39
C LEU A 53 -9.39 0.69 -8.13
N VAL A 54 -10.59 0.82 -7.55
CA VAL A 54 -11.48 -0.33 -7.34
C VAL A 54 -11.83 -1.00 -8.67
N GLN A 55 -12.08 -0.22 -9.73
CA GLN A 55 -12.31 -0.77 -11.07
C GLN A 55 -11.06 -1.38 -11.68
N LYS A 56 -9.89 -0.75 -11.55
CA LYS A 56 -8.60 -1.29 -12.03
C LYS A 56 -8.34 -2.67 -11.43
N TRP A 57 -8.53 -2.81 -10.11
CA TRP A 57 -8.28 -4.06 -9.41
C TRP A 57 -9.47 -5.02 -9.43
N GLY A 58 -10.65 -4.54 -9.80
CA GLY A 58 -11.88 -5.31 -9.86
C GLY A 58 -12.47 -5.63 -8.48
N THR A 59 -11.93 -5.05 -7.41
CA THR A 59 -12.33 -5.33 -6.03
C THR A 59 -11.88 -4.22 -5.09
N GLN A 60 -12.49 -4.20 -3.90
CA GLN A 60 -12.01 -3.43 -2.77
C GLN A 60 -10.93 -4.22 -2.03
N PHE A 61 -10.00 -3.52 -1.39
CA PHE A 61 -9.00 -4.16 -0.54
C PHE A 61 -9.21 -3.83 0.93
N MET A 62 -8.83 -4.76 1.78
CA MET A 62 -8.61 -4.55 3.20
C MET A 62 -7.12 -4.67 3.47
N PHE A 63 -6.50 -3.59 3.93
CA PHE A 63 -5.06 -3.57 4.20
C PHE A 63 -4.79 -4.07 5.62
N VAL A 64 -4.18 -5.24 5.74
CA VAL A 64 -3.95 -5.95 7.01
C VAL A 64 -2.46 -6.19 7.26
N GLY A 65 -2.11 -6.61 8.47
CA GLY A 65 -0.74 -6.97 8.81
C GLY A 65 0.16 -5.74 9.01
N SER A 66 1.10 -5.54 8.08
CA SER A 66 2.16 -4.53 8.20
C SER A 66 2.25 -3.64 6.96
N LEU A 67 2.88 -2.47 7.13
CA LEU A 67 3.28 -1.62 6.01
C LEU A 67 4.24 -2.38 5.06
N PRO A 68 4.44 -1.90 3.81
CA PRO A 68 5.44 -2.48 2.92
C PRO A 68 6.78 -2.63 3.64
N ARG A 69 7.45 -3.75 3.41
CA ARG A 69 8.66 -4.08 4.18
C ARG A 69 9.71 -2.97 4.02
N GLY A 70 10.27 -2.54 5.14
CA GLY A 70 11.23 -1.44 5.21
C GLY A 70 10.60 -0.07 5.46
N TYR A 71 9.26 0.04 5.45
CA TYR A 71 8.54 1.24 5.86
C TYR A 71 8.12 1.17 7.32
N THR A 72 8.15 2.32 7.99
CA THR A 72 7.78 2.44 9.41
C THR A 72 7.05 3.74 9.68
N PHE A 73 6.05 3.71 10.57
CA PHE A 73 5.21 4.86 10.88
C PHE A 73 5.51 5.42 12.28
N TRP A 74 5.65 6.74 12.37
CA TRP A 74 6.14 7.44 13.56
C TRP A 74 5.37 8.73 13.81
N GLU A 75 5.39 9.21 15.04
CA GLU A 75 4.93 10.54 15.40
C GLU A 75 5.95 11.31 16.24
N HIS A 76 5.98 12.63 16.09
CA HIS A 76 6.70 13.53 16.98
C HIS A 76 5.89 14.80 17.25
N MET A 77 6.22 15.48 18.35
CA MET A 77 5.57 16.75 18.71
C MET A 77 6.32 17.93 18.13
N THR A 78 5.59 18.85 17.50
CA THR A 78 6.16 20.15 17.12
C THR A 78 6.27 21.06 18.33
N THR A 79 7.48 21.48 18.69
CA THR A 79 7.69 22.57 19.65
C THR A 79 7.68 23.91 18.90
N SER A 80 6.61 24.70 19.07
CA SER A 80 6.57 26.07 18.54
C SER A 80 7.41 26.98 19.44
N GLN A 81 8.59 27.39 18.97
CA GLN A 81 9.40 28.41 19.65
C GLN A 81 8.85 29.84 19.50
N LYS A 82 7.76 30.05 18.75
CA LYS A 82 7.14 31.38 18.59
C LYS A 82 6.42 31.82 19.86
N VAL A 83 6.51 33.11 20.20
CA VAL A 83 5.78 33.74 21.32
C VAL A 83 4.53 34.46 20.78
N PRO A 84 3.32 34.19 21.30
CA PRO A 84 3.00 33.18 22.32
C PRO A 84 3.12 31.74 21.77
N PRO A 85 3.51 30.77 22.62
CA PRO A 85 3.67 29.38 22.21
C PRO A 85 2.37 28.85 21.63
N LYS A 86 2.39 28.47 20.34
CA LYS A 86 1.30 27.73 19.73
C LYS A 86 1.23 26.34 20.35
N PRO A 87 0.03 25.76 20.51
CA PRO A 87 -0.11 24.40 21.00
C PRO A 87 0.66 23.44 20.10
N SER A 88 1.48 22.60 20.72
CA SER A 88 2.23 21.54 20.05
C SER A 88 1.27 20.61 19.34
N LYS A 89 1.50 20.36 18.04
CA LYS A 89 0.72 19.39 17.26
C LYS A 89 1.55 18.15 16.99
N PRO A 90 0.99 16.93 17.14
CA PRO A 90 1.64 15.72 16.69
C PRO A 90 1.72 15.75 15.16
N ILE A 91 2.91 15.51 14.63
CA ILE A 91 3.12 15.24 13.20
C ILE A 91 3.39 13.75 13.07
N LYS A 92 2.59 13.11 12.23
CA LYS A 92 2.79 11.71 11.85
C LYS A 92 3.57 11.65 10.54
N GLU A 93 4.59 10.81 10.49
CA GLU A 93 5.50 10.68 9.37
C GLU A 93 5.79 9.21 9.09
N THR A 94 6.00 8.87 7.82
CA THR A 94 6.44 7.54 7.41
C THR A 94 7.88 7.60 6.93
N TYR A 95 8.70 6.68 7.41
CA TYR A 95 10.09 6.50 7.03
C TYR A 95 10.24 5.20 6.24
N GLY A 96 11.35 5.04 5.51
CA GLY A 96 11.62 3.85 4.71
C GLY A 96 11.71 4.08 3.20
N HIS A 97 11.32 5.26 2.70
CA HIS A 97 11.33 5.51 1.25
C HIS A 97 12.76 5.68 0.73
N PRO A 98 13.15 5.05 -0.41
CA PRO A 98 14.54 5.03 -0.88
C PRO A 98 15.11 6.42 -1.20
N HIS A 99 14.27 7.34 -1.69
CA HIS A 99 14.69 8.69 -2.11
C HIS A 99 14.18 9.83 -1.22
N ILE A 100 13.19 9.58 -0.38
CA ILE A 100 12.51 10.63 0.39
C ILE A 100 12.75 10.28 1.86
N PRO A 101 13.46 11.13 2.62
CA PRO A 101 13.88 10.78 3.97
C PRO A 101 12.69 10.59 4.93
N ARG A 102 11.57 11.27 4.66
CA ARG A 102 10.32 11.15 5.42
C ARG A 102 9.13 11.63 4.61
N LEU A 103 8.02 10.90 4.69
CA LEU A 103 6.75 11.23 4.06
C LEU A 103 5.82 11.82 5.12
N ARG A 104 5.34 13.04 4.91
CA ARG A 104 4.55 13.82 5.89
C ARG A 104 3.06 13.81 5.61
N SER A 105 2.65 13.25 4.48
CA SER A 105 1.26 13.24 4.06
C SER A 105 0.83 11.83 3.64
N GLY A 106 -0.40 11.46 4.03
CA GLY A 106 -1.04 10.22 3.60
C GLY A 106 -1.06 10.05 2.07
N PRO A 107 -1.38 11.10 1.27
CA PRO A 107 -1.38 11.00 -0.19
C PRO A 107 -0.01 10.68 -0.82
N GLU A 108 1.10 11.17 -0.26
CA GLU A 108 2.43 10.84 -0.77
C GLU A 108 2.78 9.37 -0.54
N LEU A 109 2.54 8.86 0.67
CA LEU A 109 2.72 7.43 0.95
C LEU A 109 1.77 6.60 0.10
N PHE A 110 0.53 7.02 -0.05
CA PHE A 110 -0.47 6.30 -0.83
C PHE A 110 -0.04 6.10 -2.27
N ARG A 111 0.44 7.16 -2.95
CA ARG A 111 0.96 7.03 -4.33
C ARG A 111 2.05 5.97 -4.40
N HIS A 112 2.97 5.97 -3.45
CA HIS A 112 4.07 5.03 -3.46
C HIS A 112 3.62 3.59 -3.15
N VAL A 113 2.65 3.41 -2.25
CA VAL A 113 2.01 2.10 -2.03
C VAL A 113 1.36 1.57 -3.31
N LEU A 114 0.76 2.44 -4.14
CA LEU A 114 0.22 2.02 -5.44
C LEU A 114 1.32 1.56 -6.41
N GLU A 115 2.48 2.21 -6.41
CA GLU A 115 3.65 1.79 -7.21
C GLU A 115 4.13 0.40 -6.76
N ILE A 116 4.21 0.16 -5.45
CA ILE A 116 4.52 -1.16 -4.88
C ILE A 116 3.46 -2.18 -5.30
N MET A 117 2.18 -1.85 -5.22
CA MET A 117 1.11 -2.76 -5.64
C MET A 117 1.20 -3.10 -7.13
N ASP A 118 1.49 -2.12 -7.98
CA ASP A 118 1.66 -2.33 -9.42
C ASP A 118 2.90 -3.19 -9.72
N ALA A 119 4.02 -2.99 -9.01
CA ALA A 119 5.20 -3.85 -9.10
C ALA A 119 4.93 -5.30 -8.65
N ASN A 120 3.87 -5.51 -7.87
CA ASN A 120 3.41 -6.82 -7.42
C ASN A 120 2.11 -7.26 -8.10
N GLU A 121 1.75 -6.69 -9.26
CA GLU A 121 0.45 -6.91 -9.90
C GLU A 121 0.14 -8.41 -10.00
N PHE A 122 1.04 -9.23 -10.53
CA PHE A 122 0.80 -10.67 -10.68
C PHE A 122 0.51 -11.40 -9.35
N ALA A 123 1.24 -11.08 -8.28
CA ALA A 123 1.04 -11.70 -6.97
C ALA A 123 -0.33 -11.31 -6.38
N ILE A 124 -0.70 -10.03 -6.48
CA ILE A 124 -1.98 -9.52 -6.00
C ILE A 124 -3.14 -10.10 -6.81
N ARG A 125 -2.99 -10.22 -8.14
CA ARG A 125 -4.00 -10.83 -9.00
C ARG A 125 -4.23 -12.29 -8.67
N ASN A 126 -3.17 -13.06 -8.38
CA ASN A 126 -3.30 -14.45 -7.93
C ASN A 126 -4.03 -14.55 -6.59
N LEU A 127 -3.77 -13.62 -5.66
CA LEU A 127 -4.50 -13.52 -4.40
C LEU A 127 -5.99 -13.25 -4.64
N ILE A 128 -6.33 -12.29 -5.52
CA ILE A 128 -7.73 -12.02 -5.89
C ILE A 128 -8.37 -13.26 -6.55
N SER A 129 -7.66 -14.00 -7.39
CA SER A 129 -8.21 -15.23 -8.00
C SER A 129 -8.45 -16.33 -6.98
N HIS A 130 -7.66 -16.40 -5.92
CA HIS A 130 -7.88 -17.34 -4.83
C HIS A 130 -9.15 -16.96 -4.03
N ASP A 131 -9.27 -15.69 -3.65
CA ASP A 131 -10.35 -15.20 -2.77
C ASP A 131 -11.67 -14.94 -3.53
N GLN A 132 -11.58 -14.57 -4.80
CA GLN A 132 -12.68 -14.20 -5.68
C GLN A 132 -12.53 -14.84 -7.08
N PRO A 133 -12.66 -16.18 -7.21
CA PRO A 133 -12.38 -16.91 -8.44
C PRO A 133 -13.29 -16.53 -9.63
N ILE A 134 -14.47 -15.99 -9.35
CA ILE A 134 -15.45 -15.56 -10.36
C ILE A 134 -15.35 -14.06 -10.71
N ASN A 135 -14.29 -13.36 -10.28
CA ASN A 135 -14.10 -11.94 -10.58
C ASN A 135 -13.74 -11.74 -12.06
N PRO A 136 -14.65 -11.20 -12.90
CA PRO A 136 -14.44 -11.13 -14.35
C PRO A 136 -13.30 -10.18 -14.72
N THR A 137 -13.16 -9.06 -13.99
CA THR A 137 -12.08 -8.09 -14.19
C THR A 137 -10.72 -8.71 -13.91
N ASN A 138 -10.60 -9.45 -12.80
CA ASN A 138 -9.37 -10.12 -12.43
C ASN A 138 -8.99 -11.23 -13.42
N ASN A 139 -9.96 -12.06 -13.81
CA ASN A 139 -9.75 -13.17 -14.73
C ASN A 139 -9.32 -12.69 -16.13
N ALA A 140 -9.92 -11.60 -16.62
CA ALA A 140 -9.50 -10.96 -17.85
C ALA A 140 -8.05 -10.45 -17.76
N ARG A 141 -7.68 -9.84 -16.63
CA ARG A 141 -6.34 -9.28 -16.45
C ARG A 141 -5.25 -10.35 -16.32
N ILE A 142 -5.48 -11.42 -15.56
CA ILE A 142 -4.52 -12.55 -15.44
C ILE A 142 -4.28 -13.22 -16.79
N SER A 143 -5.34 -13.40 -17.59
CA SER A 143 -5.22 -13.99 -18.92
C SER A 143 -4.29 -13.15 -19.81
N ILE A 144 -4.40 -11.82 -19.76
CA ILE A 144 -3.52 -10.89 -20.49
C ILE A 144 -2.08 -10.96 -19.98
N ILE A 145 -1.86 -10.93 -18.66
CA ILE A 145 -0.53 -10.98 -18.07
C ILE A 145 0.18 -12.29 -18.46
N THR A 146 -0.50 -13.42 -18.29
CA THR A 146 0.05 -14.75 -18.62
C THR A 146 0.36 -14.89 -20.11
N ALA A 147 -0.51 -14.37 -20.99
CA ALA A 147 -0.28 -14.37 -22.43
C ALA A 147 0.96 -13.54 -22.81
N ASN A 148 1.15 -12.37 -22.20
CA ASN A 148 2.32 -11.52 -22.46
C ASN A 148 3.62 -12.17 -21.98
N THR A 149 3.63 -12.82 -20.81
CA THR A 149 4.82 -13.51 -20.30
C THR A 149 5.22 -14.69 -21.20
N ALA A 150 4.24 -15.41 -21.76
CA ALA A 150 4.48 -16.50 -22.70
C ALA A 150 5.09 -16.02 -24.04
N VAL A 151 4.77 -14.79 -24.48
CA VAL A 151 5.35 -14.18 -25.68
C VAL A 151 6.82 -13.78 -25.45
N VAL A 152 7.19 -13.33 -24.25
CA VAL A 152 8.57 -12.91 -23.94
C VAL A 152 9.54 -14.10 -23.83
N CYS A 153 9.05 -15.30 -23.50
CA CYS A 153 9.87 -16.52 -23.42
C CYS A 153 10.09 -17.24 -24.76
N ASN A 154 9.47 -16.81 -25.86
CA ASN A 154 9.61 -17.43 -27.18
C ASN A 154 10.43 -16.56 -28.15
N CYS A 155 11.74 -16.51 -27.92
CA CYS A 155 12.71 -16.15 -28.96
C CYS A 155 13.72 -17.30 -29.11
N PRO A 156 13.58 -18.17 -30.13
CA PRO A 156 14.70 -19.00 -30.55
C PRO A 156 15.75 -18.10 -31.23
N ARG A 157 17.01 -18.22 -30.82
CA ARG A 157 18.14 -18.04 -31.74
C ARG A 157 18.61 -19.41 -32.16
#